data_AF-A0A0C2D3X4-F1
#
_entry.id   AF-A0A0C2D3X4-F1
#
_cell.length_a   1.000
_cell.length_b   1.000
_cell.length_c   1.000
_cell.angle_alpha   90.00
_cell.angle_beta   90.00
_cell.angle_gamma   90.00
#
_symmetry.space_group_name_H-M   'P 1'
#
loop_
_entity.id
_entity.type
_entity.pdbx_description
1 polymer ?
#
loop_
_entity_poly.entity_id
_entity_poly.type
_entity_poly.pdbx_seq_one_letter_code
_entity_poly.pdbx_strand_id
1 'polypeptide(L)'
;MYDPPVSGADEIEAELLPSAALLRRQCPAELMLPRYIRTKHDTTMEHLAEFIHVRVMEEVQSNQTDFDADPVPTVPRPQHFYVFSRNDGHHIRKIFLHETMLTAQSAMTRDDHLIIFFDTEPPQLREEKSSVLEDVVHAHFLSLPHV
;
A
#
# COMPACT_ATOMS: atom_id res chain seq x y z
N MET A 1 -24.67 24.87 -24.21
CA MET A 1 -24.05 23.54 -24.12
C MET A 1 -23.48 23.43 -22.72
N TYR A 2 -24.05 22.55 -21.90
CA TYR A 2 -23.45 22.19 -20.62
C TYR A 2 -22.40 21.13 -20.93
N ASP A 3 -21.12 21.44 -20.72
CA ASP A 3 -20.11 20.38 -20.64
C ASP A 3 -20.47 19.50 -19.43
N PRO A 4 -20.53 18.16 -19.59
CA PRO A 4 -20.66 17.29 -18.44
C PRO A 4 -19.40 17.45 -17.57
N PRO A 5 -19.51 17.39 -16.23
CA PRO A 5 -18.32 17.35 -15.40
C PRO A 5 -17.50 16.14 -15.84
N VAL A 6 -16.24 16.35 -16.19
CA VAL A 6 -15.29 15.29 -16.55
C VAL A 6 -14.92 14.55 -15.25
N SER A 7 -15.89 13.84 -14.67
CA SER A 7 -15.84 13.29 -13.31
C SER A 7 -14.81 12.16 -13.15
N GLY A 8 -14.16 11.73 -14.24
CA GLY A 8 -13.11 10.72 -14.23
C GLY A 8 -11.69 11.25 -14.43
N ALA A 9 -11.47 12.57 -14.62
CA ALA A 9 -10.14 13.14 -14.81
C ALA A 9 -9.35 13.31 -13.49
N ASP A 10 -10.05 13.26 -12.35
CA ASP A 10 -9.49 13.52 -11.01
C ASP A 10 -9.28 12.24 -10.18
N GLU A 11 -9.50 11.08 -10.79
CA GLU A 11 -9.42 9.78 -10.12
C GLU A 11 -8.12 9.06 -10.48
N ILE A 12 -7.50 8.47 -9.46
CA ILE A 12 -6.25 7.73 -9.54
C ILE A 12 -6.56 6.28 -9.22
N GLU A 13 -6.13 5.38 -10.10
CA GLU A 13 -6.14 3.94 -9.89
C GLU A 13 -4.80 3.50 -9.30
N ALA A 14 -4.84 2.66 -8.28
CA ALA A 14 -3.64 2.18 -7.60
C ALA A 14 -3.81 0.74 -7.10
N GLU A 15 -2.71 0.01 -7.08
CA GLU A 15 -2.57 -1.28 -6.42
C GLU A 15 -1.88 -1.08 -5.07
N LEU A 16 -2.56 -1.46 -3.99
CA LEU A 16 -2.02 -1.46 -2.64
C LEU A 16 -1.51 -2.85 -2.30
N LEU A 17 -0.22 -2.96 -1.99
CA LEU A 17 0.43 -4.22 -1.66
C LEU A 17 1.02 -4.20 -0.25
N PRO A 18 0.94 -5.31 0.50
CA PRO A 18 1.71 -5.44 1.73
C PRO A 18 3.21 -5.39 1.39
N SER A 19 4.02 -4.74 2.23
CA SER A 19 5.47 -4.77 2.08
C SER A 19 6.04 -6.19 2.25
N ALA A 20 7.23 -6.44 1.70
CA ALA A 20 7.93 -7.71 1.92
C ALA A 20 8.28 -7.94 3.40
N ALA A 21 8.54 -6.86 4.17
CA ALA A 21 8.73 -6.92 5.61
C ALA A 21 7.47 -7.31 6.36
N LEU A 22 6.29 -6.87 5.92
CA LEU A 22 5.02 -7.21 6.55
C LEU A 22 4.77 -8.72 6.52
N LEU A 23 5.17 -9.42 5.44
CA LEU A 23 5.10 -10.89 5.34
C LEU A 23 5.85 -11.63 6.45
N ARG A 24 6.88 -10.99 7.04
CA ARG A 24 7.69 -11.57 8.13
C ARG A 24 7.12 -11.25 9.52
N ARG A 25 6.07 -10.42 9.60
CA ARG A 25 5.44 -10.00 10.85
C ARG A 25 4.24 -10.86 11.18
N GLN A 26 3.92 -10.92 12.47
CA GLN A 26 2.70 -11.55 12.94
C GLN A 26 1.54 -10.57 12.75
N CYS A 27 0.86 -10.69 11.62
CA CYS A 27 -0.31 -9.88 11.28
C CYS A 27 -1.44 -10.79 10.76
N PRO A 28 -2.71 -10.35 10.82
CA PRO A 28 -3.83 -11.07 10.21
C PRO A 28 -3.59 -11.34 8.73
N ALA A 29 -4.04 -12.49 8.22
CA ALA A 29 -3.83 -12.88 6.84
C ALA A 29 -4.53 -11.94 5.85
N GLU A 30 -5.64 -11.35 6.27
CA GLU A 30 -6.44 -10.33 5.59
C GLU A 30 -5.62 -9.07 5.26
N LEU A 31 -4.60 -8.76 6.10
CA LEU A 31 -3.69 -7.65 5.85
C LEU A 31 -2.67 -7.95 4.73
N MET A 32 -2.48 -9.22 4.37
CA MET A 32 -1.56 -9.66 3.32
C MET A 32 -2.21 -9.68 1.93
N LEU A 33 -3.48 -9.34 1.83
CA LEU A 33 -4.22 -9.36 0.57
C LEU A 33 -3.94 -8.08 -0.24
N PRO A 34 -3.58 -8.20 -1.53
CA PRO A 34 -3.54 -7.07 -2.46
C PRO A 34 -4.91 -6.37 -2.55
N ARG A 35 -4.91 -5.04 -2.65
CA ARG A 35 -6.13 -4.25 -2.79
C ARG A 35 -6.02 -3.31 -3.99
N TYR A 36 -6.95 -3.43 -4.92
CA TYR A 36 -7.04 -2.55 -6.08
C TYR A 36 -8.06 -1.47 -5.79
N ILE A 37 -7.66 -0.21 -5.91
CA ILE A 37 -8.51 0.93 -5.57
C ILE A 37 -8.55 1.94 -6.70
N ARG A 38 -9.64 2.69 -6.73
CA ARG A 38 -9.81 3.91 -7.51
C ARG A 38 -10.31 4.99 -6.57
N THR A 39 -9.58 6.10 -6.49
CA THR A 39 -9.87 7.15 -5.51
C THR A 39 -9.53 8.53 -6.06
N LYS A 40 -9.99 9.58 -5.39
CA LYS A 40 -9.69 10.97 -5.79
C LYS A 40 -8.23 11.32 -5.52
N HIS A 41 -7.68 12.22 -6.33
CA HIS A 41 -6.30 12.70 -6.20
C HIS A 41 -5.97 13.36 -4.85
N ASP A 42 -6.97 13.94 -4.17
CA ASP A 42 -6.85 14.61 -2.87
C ASP A 42 -6.93 13.64 -1.67
N THR A 43 -7.21 12.35 -1.93
CA THR A 43 -7.18 11.31 -0.89
C THR A 43 -5.79 11.23 -0.29
N THR A 44 -5.68 11.29 1.03
CA THR A 44 -4.39 11.16 1.73
C THR A 44 -4.03 9.71 2.03
N MET A 45 -2.74 9.45 2.27
CA MET A 45 -2.29 8.14 2.76
C MET A 45 -2.91 7.79 4.12
N GLU A 46 -3.28 8.77 4.94
CA GLU A 46 -4.05 8.56 6.17
C GLU A 46 -5.45 8.00 5.90
N HIS A 47 -6.15 8.51 4.89
CA HIS A 47 -7.43 7.94 4.46
C HIS A 47 -7.24 6.50 3.95
N LEU A 48 -6.16 6.21 3.23
CA LEU A 48 -5.85 4.84 2.80
C LEU A 48 -5.52 3.91 3.96
N ALA A 49 -4.78 4.39 4.96
CA ALA A 49 -4.48 3.63 6.17
C ALA A 49 -5.77 3.24 6.91
N GLU A 50 -6.69 4.19 7.05
CA GLU A 50 -7.99 3.95 7.67
C GLU A 50 -8.84 2.98 6.85
N PHE A 51 -8.88 3.16 5.52
CA PHE A 51 -9.58 2.26 4.61
C PHE A 51 -9.07 0.82 4.74
N ILE A 52 -7.75 0.59 4.68
CA ILE A 52 -7.17 -0.75 4.82
C ILE A 52 -7.53 -1.32 6.19
N HIS A 53 -7.38 -0.54 7.26
CA HIS A 53 -7.63 -0.98 8.61
C HIS A 53 -9.08 -1.42 8.83
N VAL A 54 -10.04 -0.61 8.42
CA VAL A 54 -11.48 -0.92 8.53
C VAL A 54 -11.81 -2.17 7.71
N ARG A 55 -11.32 -2.28 6.47
CA ARG A 55 -11.59 -3.45 5.62
C ARG A 55 -11.02 -4.74 6.21
N VAL A 56 -9.80 -4.70 6.73
CA VAL A 56 -9.19 -5.86 7.38
C VAL A 56 -9.97 -6.23 8.64
N MET A 57 -10.42 -5.26 9.44
CA MET A 57 -11.26 -5.54 10.60
C MET A 57 -12.58 -6.22 10.21
N GLU A 58 -13.26 -5.72 9.18
CA GLU A 58 -14.52 -6.31 8.68
C GLU A 58 -14.29 -7.75 8.19
N GLU A 59 -13.20 -8.00 7.46
CA GLU A 59 -12.84 -9.32 6.95
C GLU A 59 -12.52 -10.30 8.10
N VAL A 60 -11.72 -9.87 9.07
CA VAL A 60 -11.38 -10.67 10.27
C VAL A 60 -12.66 -11.01 11.06
N GLN A 61 -13.53 -10.04 11.29
CA GLN A 61 -14.79 -10.25 12.02
C GLN A 61 -15.74 -11.19 11.26
N SER A 62 -15.81 -11.06 9.93
CA SER A 62 -16.64 -11.93 9.09
C SER A 62 -16.15 -13.38 9.09
N ASN A 63 -14.85 -13.60 9.27
CA ASN A 63 -14.23 -14.93 9.34
C ASN A 63 -14.36 -15.58 10.73
N GLN A 64 -14.77 -14.83 11.76
CA GLN A 64 -15.06 -15.38 13.08
C GLN A 64 -16.42 -16.07 13.06
N THR A 65 -16.41 -17.39 12.86
CA THR A 65 -17.62 -18.22 12.85
C THR A 65 -18.05 -18.66 14.25
N ASP A 66 -17.20 -18.49 15.27
CA ASP A 66 -17.42 -18.99 16.63
C ASP A 66 -17.61 -17.82 17.61
N PHE A 67 -18.79 -17.73 18.22
CA PHE A 67 -19.14 -16.65 19.16
C PHE A 67 -18.36 -16.73 20.49
N ASP A 68 -17.81 -17.90 20.81
CA ASP A 68 -16.99 -18.17 22.00
C ASP A 68 -15.47 -18.13 21.70
N ALA A 69 -15.06 -17.70 20.50
CA ALA A 69 -13.66 -17.63 20.10
C ALA A 69 -12.86 -16.58 20.88
N ASP A 70 -11.53 -16.77 20.88
CA ASP A 70 -10.53 -15.82 21.37
C ASP A 70 -10.84 -14.37 20.94
N PRO A 71 -10.46 -13.36 21.74
CA PRO A 71 -10.73 -11.95 21.44
C PRO A 71 -10.26 -11.59 20.02
N VAL A 72 -11.07 -10.76 19.32
CA VAL A 72 -10.76 -10.26 17.98
C VAL A 72 -9.30 -9.82 17.92
N PRO A 73 -8.47 -10.42 17.04
CA PRO A 73 -7.06 -10.07 16.98
C PRO A 73 -6.92 -8.59 16.67
N THR A 74 -6.03 -7.91 17.40
CA THR A 74 -5.78 -6.49 17.17
C THR A 74 -5.22 -6.31 15.77
N VAL A 75 -5.98 -5.63 14.91
CA VAL A 75 -5.55 -5.32 13.54
C VAL A 75 -4.65 -4.09 13.60
N PRO A 76 -3.36 -4.19 13.25
CA PRO A 76 -2.49 -3.02 13.18
C PRO A 76 -2.89 -2.13 12.00
N ARG A 77 -2.98 -0.82 12.23
CA ARG A 77 -3.22 0.16 11.15
C ARG A 77 -1.92 0.40 10.38
N PRO A 78 -1.93 0.39 9.03
CA PRO A 78 -0.77 0.79 8.25
C PRO A 78 -0.30 2.22 8.57
N GLN A 79 1.00 2.43 8.67
CA GLN A 79 1.60 3.74 9.01
C GLN A 79 2.67 4.19 7.99
N HIS A 80 3.14 3.28 7.14
CA HIS A 80 4.22 3.56 6.21
C HIS A 80 3.81 3.18 4.80
N PHE A 81 3.98 4.11 3.87
CA PHE A 81 3.61 3.94 2.48
C PHE A 81 4.81 4.24 1.59
N TYR A 82 4.98 3.43 0.55
CA TYR A 82 6.09 3.51 -0.38
C TYR A 82 5.59 3.34 -1.80
N VAL A 83 5.91 4.28 -2.67
CA VAL A 83 5.69 4.15 -4.10
C VAL A 83 6.90 3.48 -4.72
N PHE A 84 6.67 2.45 -5.50
CA PHE A 84 7.70 1.78 -6.27
C PHE A 84 7.68 2.25 -7.72
N SER A 85 8.83 2.66 -8.22
CA SER A 85 9.03 3.00 -9.62
C SER A 85 9.97 1.97 -10.25
N ARG A 86 9.52 1.38 -11.35
CA ARG A 86 10.30 0.38 -12.11
C ARG A 86 11.42 1.02 -12.93
N ASN A 87 11.23 2.28 -13.32
CA ASN A 87 12.14 2.99 -14.19
C ASN A 87 13.39 3.48 -13.43
N ASP A 88 14.53 3.54 -14.13
CA ASP A 88 15.85 3.98 -13.63
C ASP A 88 16.37 3.22 -12.39
N GLY A 89 16.38 1.88 -12.46
CA GLY A 89 17.14 1.05 -11.50
C GLY A 89 16.39 0.66 -10.23
N HIS A 90 15.06 0.52 -10.28
CA HIS A 90 14.19 0.15 -9.16
C HIS A 90 14.38 1.06 -7.94
N HIS A 91 13.56 2.11 -7.86
CA HIS A 91 13.60 3.01 -6.70
C HIS A 91 12.27 3.00 -5.94
N ILE A 92 12.35 3.21 -4.64
CA ILE A 92 11.20 3.44 -3.77
C ILE A 92 11.24 4.84 -3.20
N ARG A 93 10.06 5.45 -3.08
CA ARG A 93 9.89 6.72 -2.41
C ARG A 93 8.86 6.57 -1.30
N LYS A 94 9.24 6.96 -0.08
CA LYS A 94 8.32 7.03 1.05
C LYS A 94 7.35 8.17 0.84
N ILE A 95 6.06 7.88 1.06
CA ILE A 95 4.97 8.85 1.09
C ILE A 95 4.45 8.94 2.53
N PHE A 96 4.37 10.13 3.07
CA PHE A 96 3.90 10.39 4.43
C PHE A 96 2.37 10.37 4.52
N LEU A 97 1.84 10.12 5.72
CA LEU A 97 0.40 9.99 5.96
C LEU A 97 -0.42 11.21 5.50
N HIS A 98 0.13 12.42 5.63
CA HIS A 98 -0.53 13.66 5.24
C HIS A 98 -0.42 13.97 3.73
N GLU A 99 0.41 13.24 2.99
CA GLU A 99 0.55 13.41 1.55
C GLU A 99 -0.58 12.70 0.80
N THR A 100 -0.88 13.19 -0.40
CA THR A 100 -2.03 12.77 -1.19
C THR A 100 -1.68 11.70 -2.24
N MET A 101 -2.71 11.09 -2.82
CA MET A 101 -2.59 10.20 -3.97
C MET A 101 -1.95 10.90 -5.17
N LEU A 102 -2.20 12.19 -5.35
CA LEU A 102 -1.50 13.00 -6.35
C LEU A 102 0.02 13.04 -6.11
N THR A 103 0.44 13.20 -4.85
CA THR A 103 1.87 13.15 -4.49
C THR A 103 2.47 11.77 -4.75
N ALA A 104 1.73 10.70 -4.44
CA ALA A 104 2.15 9.33 -4.72
C ALA A 104 2.29 9.06 -6.22
N GLN A 105 1.33 9.49 -7.04
CA GLN A 105 1.40 9.37 -8.50
C GLN A 105 2.54 10.21 -9.09
N SER A 106 2.74 11.44 -8.59
CA SER A 106 3.84 12.32 -9.03
C SER A 106 5.22 11.82 -8.62
N ALA A 107 5.30 10.89 -7.66
CA ALA A 107 6.54 10.23 -7.28
C ALA A 107 6.97 9.15 -8.29
N MET A 108 6.09 8.75 -9.21
CA MET A 108 6.41 7.83 -10.28
C MET A 108 7.11 8.56 -11.43
N THR A 109 7.97 7.83 -12.15
CA THR A 109 8.55 8.32 -13.39
C THR A 109 7.83 7.65 -14.57
N ARG A 110 7.16 8.46 -15.43
CA ARG A 110 6.36 8.01 -16.60
C ARG A 110 5.12 7.15 -16.28
N ASP A 111 4.30 6.86 -17.30
CA ASP A 111 2.97 6.20 -17.32
C ASP A 111 2.94 4.75 -16.75
N ASP A 112 3.63 4.48 -15.65
CA ASP A 112 3.57 3.19 -14.97
C ASP A 112 2.30 3.07 -14.11
N HIS A 113 1.88 1.82 -13.89
CA HIS A 113 0.81 1.48 -12.95
C HIS A 113 1.24 1.81 -11.51
N LEU A 114 0.44 2.61 -10.79
CA LEU A 114 0.77 3.06 -9.44
C LEU A 114 0.66 1.92 -8.42
N ILE A 115 1.82 1.43 -7.98
CA ILE A 115 1.94 0.43 -6.92
C ILE A 115 2.39 1.11 -5.63
N ILE A 116 1.56 1.01 -4.59
CA ILE A 116 1.83 1.53 -3.26
C ILE A 116 2.01 0.36 -2.30
N PHE A 117 3.22 0.18 -1.81
CA PHE A 117 3.50 -0.75 -0.72
C PHE A 117 3.15 -0.11 0.61
N PHE A 118 2.44 -0.83 1.48
CA PHE A 118 2.10 -0.38 2.82
C PHE A 118 2.70 -1.28 3.90
N ASP A 119 2.96 -0.69 5.07
CA ASP A 119 3.54 -1.37 6.22
C ASP A 119 3.03 -0.78 7.56
N THR A 120 3.03 -1.59 8.61
CA THR A 120 2.55 -1.24 9.96
C THR A 120 3.63 -0.61 10.86
N GLU A 121 4.89 -0.88 10.55
CA GLU A 121 6.09 -0.39 11.23
C GLU A 121 7.18 -0.11 10.18
N PRO A 122 8.23 0.68 10.49
CA PRO A 122 9.22 1.03 9.49
C PRO A 122 10.09 -0.18 9.10
N PRO A 123 10.69 -0.17 7.89
CA PRO A 123 11.66 -1.16 7.43
C PRO A 123 12.79 -1.33 8.44
N GLN A 124 13.16 -2.58 8.72
CA GLN A 124 14.23 -2.89 9.66
C GLN A 124 15.49 -3.20 8.85
N LEU A 125 16.40 -2.23 8.77
CA LEU A 125 17.71 -2.42 8.16
C LEU A 125 18.53 -3.43 8.98
N ARG A 126 18.46 -4.71 8.60
CA ARG A 126 19.23 -5.79 9.23
C ARG A 126 20.63 -5.84 8.62
N GLU A 127 21.59 -5.21 9.31
CA GLU A 127 23.03 -5.22 9.04
C GLU A 127 23.46 -4.77 7.63
N GLU A 128 24.76 -4.65 7.40
CA GLU A 128 25.50 -3.83 6.41
C GLU A 128 25.11 -3.96 4.92
N LYS A 129 24.11 -4.78 4.56
CA LYS A 129 23.68 -5.03 3.16
C LYS A 129 22.17 -4.98 2.91
N SER A 130 21.32 -4.77 3.91
CA SER A 130 19.86 -4.70 3.66
C SER A 130 19.50 -3.35 3.03
N SER A 131 19.02 -3.35 1.80
CA SER A 131 18.46 -2.15 1.16
C SER A 131 17.00 -1.99 1.58
N VAL A 132 16.56 -0.76 1.88
CA VAL A 132 15.14 -0.45 2.15
C VAL A 132 14.25 -0.96 1.01
N LEU A 133 14.78 -0.97 -0.22
CA LEU A 133 14.10 -1.51 -1.40
C LEU A 133 13.72 -3.00 -1.23
N GLU A 134 14.65 -3.83 -0.78
CA GLU A 134 14.45 -5.29 -0.61
C GLU A 134 13.54 -5.60 0.58
N ASP A 135 13.50 -4.71 1.57
CA ASP A 135 12.63 -4.83 2.73
C ASP A 135 11.18 -4.43 2.41
N VAL A 136 10.97 -3.56 1.43
CA VAL A 136 9.65 -3.06 1.03
C VAL A 136 9.07 -3.85 -0.16
N VAL A 137 9.87 -4.07 -1.20
CA VAL A 137 9.43 -4.60 -2.48
C VAL A 137 9.68 -6.10 -2.54
N HIS A 138 8.69 -6.86 -3.03
CA HIS A 138 8.82 -8.30 -3.16
C HIS A 138 9.86 -8.67 -4.22
N ALA A 139 10.63 -9.73 -3.99
CA ALA A 139 11.72 -10.16 -4.87
C ALA A 139 11.31 -10.35 -6.35
N HIS A 140 10.05 -10.72 -6.61
CA HIS A 140 9.54 -10.90 -7.97
C HIS A 140 9.40 -9.59 -8.75
N PHE A 141 9.23 -8.43 -8.08
CA PHE A 141 9.24 -7.13 -8.76
C PHE A 141 10.68 -6.70 -9.09
N LEU A 142 11.65 -7.08 -8.26
CA LEU A 142 13.07 -6.75 -8.44
C LEU A 142 13.73 -7.57 -9.56
N SER A 143 13.15 -8.71 -9.93
CA SER A 143 13.63 -9.55 -11.03
C SER A 143 13.03 -9.19 -12.39
N LEU A 144 12.08 -8.26 -12.44
CA LEU A 144 11.51 -7.80 -13.71
C LEU A 144 12.54 -6.96 -14.49
N PRO A 145 12.56 -7.04 -15.82
CA PRO A 145 13.43 -6.20 -16.64
C PRO A 145 13.03 -4.72 -16.50
N HIS A 146 14.04 -3.84 -16.54
CA HIS A 146 13.84 -2.40 -16.61
C HIS A 146 13.10 -2.04 -17.90
N VAL A 147 12.12 -1.12 -17.81
CA VAL A 147 11.32 -0.62 -18.95
C VAL A 147 11.97 0.60 -19.58
#